data_AF-A0A9D1XDZ7-F1
#
_entry.id   AF-A0A9D1XDZ7-F1
#
_cell.length_a   1.000
_cell.length_b   1.000
_cell.length_c   1.000
_cell.angle_alpha   90.00
_cell.angle_beta   90.00
_cell.angle_gamma   90.00
#
_symmetry.space_group_name_H-M   'P 1'
#
loop_
_entity.id
_entity.type
_entity.pdbx_description
1 polymer ?
#
loop_
_entity_poly.entity_id
_entity_poly.type
_entity_poly.pdbx_seq_one_letter_code
_entity_poly.pdbx_strand_id
1 'polypeptide(L)'
;MELLQSVLYQVVEIAILIFEYIGVAVILMAGIKGIVNYVRRSPSTRLDLAKGLATGLEFKLGSEILRTVVVREMQELIFVAGIIALRAVLTILIHWEIKNVD
;
A
#
# COMPACT_ATOMS: atom_id res chain seq x y z
N MET A 1 2.61 -18.20 13.76
CA MET A 1 3.08 -16.84 13.40
C MET A 1 3.67 -16.81 12.00
N GLU A 2 4.55 -17.75 11.64
CA GLU A 2 5.15 -17.84 10.29
C GLU A 2 4.13 -18.12 9.16
N LEU A 3 3.13 -18.97 9.41
CA LEU A 3 2.06 -19.23 8.43
C LEU A 3 1.23 -17.98 8.09
N LEU A 4 0.92 -17.15 9.10
CA LEU A 4 0.12 -15.94 8.90
C LEU A 4 0.90 -14.88 8.10
N GLN A 5 2.20 -14.78 8.34
CA GLN A 5 3.11 -13.91 7.60
C GLN A 5 3.25 -14.37 6.14
N SER A 6 3.48 -15.67 5.91
CA SER A 6 3.57 -16.24 4.56
C SER A 6 2.28 -16.02 3.75
N VAL A 7 1.12 -16.26 4.38
CA VAL A 7 -0.19 -15.98 3.76
C VAL A 7 -0.35 -14.49 3.44
N LEU A 8 0.07 -13.59 4.33
CA LEU A 8 0.02 -12.14 4.08
C LEU A 8 0.90 -11.73 2.89
N TYR A 9 2.14 -12.22 2.82
CA TYR A 9 3.05 -11.97 1.68
C TYR A 9 2.43 -12.42 0.36
N GLN A 10 1.87 -13.64 0.34
CA GLN A 10 1.27 -14.20 -0.86
C GLN A 10 0.02 -13.44 -1.30
N VAL A 11 -0.83 -13.04 -0.35
CA VAL A 11 -2.02 -12.20 -0.62
C VAL A 11 -1.61 -10.85 -1.19
N VAL A 12 -0.58 -10.20 -0.64
CA VAL A 12 -0.14 -8.90 -1.13
C VAL A 12 0.53 -9.00 -2.50
N GLU A 13 1.31 -10.05 -2.75
CA GLU A 13 1.90 -10.28 -4.09
C GLU A 13 0.82 -10.47 -5.16
N ILE A 14 -0.23 -11.24 -4.83
CA ILE A 14 -1.41 -11.39 -5.70
C ILE A 14 -2.11 -10.03 -5.89
N ALA A 15 -2.27 -9.24 -4.83
CA ALA A 15 -2.88 -7.92 -4.91
C ALA A 15 -2.07 -6.96 -5.81
N ILE A 16 -0.74 -6.92 -5.68
CA ILE A 16 0.15 -6.11 -6.54
C ILE A 16 -0.09 -6.45 -8.01
N LEU A 17 -0.09 -7.74 -8.35
CA LEU A 17 -0.36 -8.22 -9.71
C LEU A 17 -1.73 -7.76 -10.22
N ILE A 18 -2.77 -7.89 -9.40
CA ILE A 18 -4.14 -7.46 -9.76
C ILE A 18 -4.17 -5.95 -10.04
N PHE A 19 -3.57 -5.13 -9.17
CA PHE A 19 -3.54 -3.68 -9.36
C PHE A 19 -2.78 -3.27 -10.63
N GLU A 20 -1.65 -3.93 -10.94
CA GLU A 20 -0.92 -3.66 -12.18
C GLU A 20 -1.74 -4.03 -13.42
N TYR A 21 -2.40 -5.19 -13.43
CA TYR A 21 -3.24 -5.59 -14.56
C TYR A 21 -4.43 -4.64 -14.76
N ILE A 22 -5.08 -4.20 -13.68
CA ILE A 22 -6.17 -3.23 -13.76
C ILE A 22 -5.66 -1.90 -14.32
N GLY A 23 -4.53 -1.40 -13.81
CA GLY A 23 -3.92 -0.16 -14.30
C GLY A 23 -3.61 -0.22 -15.79
N VAL A 24 -3.00 -1.32 -16.27
CA VAL A 24 -2.72 -1.55 -17.69
C VAL A 24 -4.02 -1.61 -18.50
N ALA A 25 -5.03 -2.34 -18.04
CA ALA A 25 -6.31 -2.46 -18.75
C ALA A 25 -7.01 -1.11 -18.90
N VAL A 26 -7.03 -0.28 -17.86
CA VAL A 26 -7.62 1.07 -17.89
C VAL A 26 -6.89 1.97 -18.90
N ILE A 27 -5.55 1.96 -18.89
CA ILE A 27 -4.74 2.75 -19.83
C ILE A 27 -5.00 2.30 -21.28
N LEU A 28 -5.06 0.98 -21.52
CA LEU A 28 -5.35 0.43 -22.84
C LEU A 28 -6.74 0.85 -23.34
N MET A 29 -7.77 0.73 -22.52
CA MET A 29 -9.13 1.15 -22.89
C MET A 29 -9.21 2.65 -23.17
N ALA A 30 -8.57 3.47 -22.33
CA ALA A 30 -8.49 4.92 -22.53
C ALA A 30 -7.76 5.27 -23.83
N GLY A 31 -6.67 4.58 -24.14
CA GLY A 31 -5.91 4.75 -25.38
C GLY A 31 -6.74 4.41 -26.62
N ILE A 32 -7.40 3.25 -26.63
CA ILE A 32 -8.27 2.83 -27.75
C ILE A 32 -9.40 3.85 -27.96
N LYS A 33 -10.09 4.23 -26.88
CA LYS A 33 -11.18 5.22 -26.94
C LYS A 33 -10.67 6.59 -27.40
N GLY A 34 -9.47 6.97 -26.97
CA GLY A 34 -8.76 8.17 -27.40
C GLY A 34 -8.50 8.20 -28.90
N ILE A 35 -7.98 7.10 -29.47
CA ILE A 35 -7.73 6.98 -30.91
C ILE A 35 -9.04 7.08 -31.70
N VAL A 36 -10.07 6.33 -31.29
CA VAL A 36 -11.40 6.36 -31.95
C VAL A 36 -11.99 7.77 -31.95
N ASN A 37 -11.92 8.47 -30.81
CA ASN A 37 -12.46 9.83 -30.68
C ASN A 37 -11.60 10.89 -31.36
N TYR A 38 -10.28 10.68 -31.45
CA TYR A 38 -9.36 11.54 -32.19
C TYR A 38 -9.69 11.55 -33.69
N VAL A 39 -9.92 10.37 -34.27
CA VAL A 39 -10.35 10.23 -35.67
C VAL A 39 -11.71 10.89 -35.90
N ARG A 40 -12.61 10.86 -34.91
CA ARG A 40 -13.93 11.52 -34.96
C ARG A 40 -13.90 13.03 -34.66
N ARG A 41 -12.73 13.66 -34.50
CA ARG A 41 -12.55 15.11 -34.21
C ARG A 41 -13.36 15.61 -33.00
N SER A 42 -13.56 14.77 -31.97
CA SER A 42 -14.27 15.22 -30.76
C SER A 42 -13.38 16.08 -29.87
N PRO A 43 -13.83 17.28 -29.44
CA PRO A 43 -13.06 18.17 -28.56
C PRO A 43 -12.85 17.61 -27.14
N SER A 44 -13.66 16.64 -26.68
CA SER A 44 -13.54 16.05 -25.34
C SER A 44 -12.44 14.97 -25.22
N THR A 45 -11.85 14.54 -26.34
CA THR A 45 -10.91 13.41 -26.41
C THR A 45 -9.72 13.54 -25.47
N ARG A 46 -9.13 14.74 -25.37
CA ARG A 46 -7.98 14.98 -24.49
C ARG A 46 -8.33 14.82 -23.01
N LEU A 47 -9.53 15.24 -22.62
CA LEU A 47 -9.97 15.16 -21.22
C LEU A 47 -10.24 13.70 -20.81
N ASP A 48 -10.91 12.92 -21.68
CA ASP A 48 -11.20 11.52 -21.41
C ASP A 48 -9.92 10.67 -21.36
N LEU A 49 -8.96 10.95 -22.26
CA LEU A 49 -7.66 10.29 -22.27
C LEU A 49 -6.83 10.64 -21.01
N ALA A 50 -6.80 11.92 -20.62
CA ALA A 50 -6.10 12.36 -19.43
C ALA A 50 -6.66 11.73 -18.15
N LYS A 51 -8.00 11.63 -18.04
CA LYS A 51 -8.66 10.94 -16.92
C LYS A 51 -8.30 9.46 -16.88
N GLY A 52 -8.39 8.76 -18.02
CA GLY A 52 -8.04 7.34 -18.10
C GLY A 52 -6.57 7.06 -17.75
N LEU A 53 -5.65 7.93 -18.21
CA LEU A 53 -4.24 7.86 -17.83
C LEU A 53 -4.04 8.11 -16.33
N ALA A 54 -4.68 9.13 -15.76
CA ALA A 54 -4.59 9.42 -14.32
C ALA A 54 -5.08 8.24 -13.48
N THR A 55 -6.25 7.69 -13.79
CA THR A 55 -6.78 6.51 -13.09
C THR A 55 -5.86 5.29 -13.22
N GLY A 56 -5.30 5.04 -14.41
CA GLY A 56 -4.32 3.96 -14.60
C GLY A 56 -3.05 4.14 -13.75
N LEU A 57 -2.56 5.37 -13.64
CA LEU A 57 -1.41 5.72 -12.81
C LEU A 57 -1.71 5.58 -11.31
N GLU A 58 -2.92 5.92 -10.85
CA GLU A 58 -3.36 5.70 -9.47
C GLU A 58 -3.32 4.21 -9.08
N PHE A 59 -3.75 3.31 -9.97
CA PHE A 59 -3.64 1.86 -9.75
C PHE A 59 -2.18 1.39 -9.67
N LYS A 60 -1.32 1.91 -10.55
CA LYS A 60 0.14 1.65 -10.52
C LYS A 60 0.75 2.13 -9.20
N LEU A 61 0.43 3.34 -8.75
CA LEU A 61 0.89 3.88 -7.47
C LEU A 61 0.39 3.04 -6.29
N GLY A 62 -0.86 2.57 -6.31
CA GLY A 62 -1.41 1.66 -5.31
C GLY A 62 -0.60 0.36 -5.18
N SER A 63 -0.22 -0.25 -6.31
CA SER A 63 0.63 -1.45 -6.31
C SER A 63 2.04 -1.19 -5.77
N GLU A 64 2.63 -0.04 -6.06
CA GLU A 64 3.94 0.36 -5.54
C GLU A 64 3.90 0.58 -4.02
N ILE A 65 2.84 1.22 -3.52
CA ILE A 65 2.62 1.39 -2.08
C ILE A 65 2.52 0.01 -1.40
N LEU A 66 1.69 -0.91 -1.92
CA LEU A 66 1.57 -2.26 -1.38
C LEU A 66 2.91 -3.00 -1.34
N ARG A 67 3.73 -2.87 -2.40
CA ARG A 67 5.08 -3.42 -2.47
C ARG A 67 5.97 -2.84 -1.37
N THR A 68 5.96 -1.52 -1.17
CA THR A 68 6.79 -0.87 -0.14
C THR A 68 6.33 -1.11 1.30
N VAL A 69 5.03 -1.37 1.52
CA VAL A 69 4.50 -1.70 2.85
C VAL A 69 4.92 -3.10 3.29
N VAL A 70 5.09 -4.02 2.33
CA VAL A 70 5.41 -5.44 2.60
C VAL A 70 6.91 -5.76 2.49
N VAL A 71 7.67 -5.03 1.68
CA VAL A 71 9.12 -5.24 1.47
C VAL A 71 9.98 -4.47 2.47
N ARG A 72 9.40 -3.66 3.37
CA ARG A 72 10.15 -3.01 4.47
C ARG A 72 10.24 -3.92 5.69
N GLU A 73 11.42 -3.95 6.32
CA GLU A 73 11.84 -4.72 7.50
C GLU A 73 10.99 -4.44 8.78
N MET A 74 9.68 -4.70 8.75
CA MET A 74 8.72 -4.39 9.82
C MET A 74 8.93 -5.19 11.11
N GLN A 75 9.62 -6.33 11.04
CA GLN A 75 9.90 -7.15 12.22
C GLN A 75 10.81 -6.41 13.20
N GLU A 76 11.91 -5.82 12.73
CA GLU A 76 12.88 -5.19 13.62
C GLU A 76 12.31 -3.96 14.33
N LEU A 77 11.55 -3.13 13.61
CA LEU A 77 10.92 -1.94 14.20
C LEU A 77 9.86 -2.30 15.26
N ILE A 78 9.07 -3.36 15.03
CA ILE A 78 8.08 -3.85 16.01
C ILE A 78 8.76 -4.46 17.24
N PHE A 79 9.84 -5.23 17.05
CA PHE A 79 10.62 -5.78 18.17
C PHE A 79 11.26 -4.67 19.02
N VAL A 80 11.86 -3.66 18.39
CA VAL A 80 12.46 -2.51 19.08
C VAL A 80 11.40 -1.72 19.84
N ALA A 81 10.24 -1.45 19.22
CA ALA A 81 9.13 -0.76 19.87
C ALA A 81 8.58 -1.56 21.07
N GLY A 82 8.48 -2.88 20.95
CA GLY A 82 8.05 -3.76 22.05
C GLY A 82 8.98 -3.73 23.26
N ILE A 83 10.30 -3.74 23.05
CA ILE A 83 11.29 -3.67 24.14
C ILE A 83 11.21 -2.31 24.86
N ILE A 84 11.03 -1.21 24.14
CA ILE A 84 10.90 0.13 24.74
C ILE A 84 9.63 0.22 25.60
N ALA A 85 8.50 -0.28 25.09
CA ALA A 85 7.24 -0.30 25.83
C ALA A 85 7.35 -1.15 27.11
N LEU A 86 7.95 -2.34 27.03
CA LEU A 86 8.19 -3.20 28.19
C LEU A 86 9.07 -2.52 29.24
N ARG A 87 10.11 -1.80 28.80
CA ARG A 87 10.98 -1.02 29.70
C ARG A 87 10.20 0.07 30.44
N ALA A 88 9.36 0.82 29.73
CA ALA A 88 8.52 1.85 30.34
C ALA A 88 7.56 1.26 31.40
N VAL A 89 6.90 0.15 31.07
CA VAL A 89 5.99 -0.54 32.01
C VAL A 89 6.72 -1.00 33.26
N LEU A 90 7.88 -1.65 33.12
CA LEU A 90 8.66 -2.12 34.27
C LEU A 90 9.12 -0.96 35.16
N THR A 91 9.62 0.12 34.56
CA THR A 91 10.05 1.32 35.30
C THR A 91 8.88 1.95 36.07
N ILE A 92 7.69 2.02 35.45
CA ILE A 92 6.49 2.55 36.10
C ILE A 92 6.05 1.63 37.24
N LEU A 93 6.01 0.31 37.03
CA LEU A 93 5.61 -0.66 38.05
C LEU A 93 6.53 -0.59 39.28
N ILE A 94 7.84 -0.51 39.08
CA ILE A 94 8.81 -0.38 40.18
C ILE A 94 8.57 0.93 40.95
N HIS A 95 8.34 2.05 40.24
CA HIS A 95 8.09 3.34 40.89
C HIS A 95 6.78 3.33 41.70
N TRP A 96 5.76 2.63 41.21
CA TRP A 96 4.49 2.45 41.91
C TRP A 96 4.62 1.57 43.15
N GLU A 97 5.37 0.47 43.06
CA GLU A 97 5.62 -0.40 44.20
C GLU A 97 6.33 0.35 45.32
N ILE A 98 7.41 1.09 45.00
CA ILE A 98 8.18 1.85 45.99
C ILE A 98 7.29 2.90 46.69
N LYS A 99 6.45 3.61 45.94
CA LYS A 99 5.55 4.62 46.51
C LYS A 99 4.46 4.04 47.43
N ASN A 100 4.15 2.75 47.29
CA ASN A 100 3.04 2.11 48.01
C ASN A 100 3.53 1.31 49.24
N VAL A 101 4.84 1.21 49.45
CA VAL A 101 5.48 0.51 50.57
C VAL A 101 5.96 1.48 51.67
N ASP A 102 6.12 2.78 51.37
CA ASP A 102 6.28 3.88 52.34
C ASP A 102 4.94 4.54 52.70
#